data_AF-A0A076GZ21-F1
#
_entry.id   AF-A0A076GZ21-F1
#
_cell.length_a   1.000
_cell.length_b   1.000
_cell.length_c   1.000
_cell.angle_alpha   90.00
_cell.angle_beta   90.00
_cell.angle_gamma   90.00
#
_symmetry.space_group_name_H-M   'P 1'
#
loop_
_entity.id
_entity.type
_entity.pdbx_description
1 polymer ?
#
loop_
_entity_poly.entity_id
_entity_poly.type
_entity_poly.pdbx_seq_one_letter_code
_entity_poly.pdbx_strand_id
1 'polypeptide(L)'
;MRRLNASSKRLIMLVLLHLMAQPAAAIPLPLVCDLTSEEVPSIQILLKERSAVSLNGELQQKGVTLGIFQTGQSNGYGSVWWSFRDQTGEGDGVSVLFKDDQHWNPHRRLPRPSETNRVLFVGFASALWYWNNVADPGLFRENQDLLKAAAGFWAISDNCLGGRTLRG
;
A
#
# COMPACT_ATOMS: atom_id res chain seq x y z
N MET A 1 -30.68 -46.12 -38.84
CA MET A 1 -30.63 -45.39 -37.56
C MET A 1 -29.89 -46.22 -36.51
N ARG A 2 -28.61 -45.95 -36.25
CA ARG A 2 -27.82 -46.68 -35.23
C ARG A 2 -28.03 -46.02 -33.86
N ARG A 3 -28.64 -46.75 -32.92
CA ARG A 3 -28.83 -46.30 -31.54
C ARG A 3 -27.50 -46.38 -30.79
N LEU A 4 -27.00 -45.23 -30.33
CA LEU A 4 -25.86 -45.16 -29.42
C LEU A 4 -26.22 -45.80 -28.08
N ASN A 5 -25.43 -46.81 -27.68
CA ASN A 5 -25.59 -47.59 -26.47
C ASN A 5 -25.43 -46.70 -25.22
N ALA A 6 -26.26 -46.92 -24.18
CA ALA A 6 -26.33 -46.06 -22.98
C ALA A 6 -24.98 -45.88 -22.24
N SER A 7 -24.06 -46.84 -22.38
CA SER A 7 -22.70 -46.78 -21.82
C SER A 7 -21.82 -45.73 -22.50
N SER A 8 -21.97 -45.55 -23.83
CA SER A 8 -21.21 -44.56 -24.62
C SER A 8 -21.62 -43.12 -24.30
N LYS A 9 -22.90 -42.88 -23.95
CA LYS A 9 -23.39 -41.57 -23.50
C LYS A 9 -22.82 -41.14 -22.15
N ARG A 10 -22.61 -42.08 -21.22
CA ARG A 10 -21.98 -41.81 -19.92
C ARG A 10 -20.50 -41.44 -20.07
N LEU A 11 -19.78 -42.14 -20.93
CA LEU A 11 -18.36 -41.87 -21.18
C LEU A 11 -18.15 -40.48 -21.82
N ILE A 12 -18.98 -40.11 -22.79
CA ILE A 12 -18.94 -38.78 -23.44
C ILE A 12 -19.26 -37.67 -22.43
N MET A 13 -20.25 -37.88 -21.55
CA MET A 13 -20.61 -36.91 -20.52
C MET A 13 -19.49 -36.71 -19.48
N LEU A 14 -18.79 -37.78 -19.10
CA LEU A 14 -17.64 -37.72 -18.18
C LEU A 14 -16.43 -36.99 -18.81
N VAL A 15 -16.18 -37.16 -20.12
CA VAL A 15 -15.11 -36.46 -20.84
C VAL A 15 -15.41 -34.96 -20.98
N LEU A 16 -16.67 -34.57 -21.21
CA LEU A 16 -17.09 -33.16 -21.28
C LEU A 16 -17.01 -32.43 -19.93
N LEU A 17 -17.25 -33.12 -18.81
CA LEU A 17 -17.11 -32.55 -17.46
C LEU A 17 -15.65 -32.28 -17.05
N HIS A 18 -14.69 -32.99 -17.63
CA HIS A 18 -13.26 -32.78 -17.34
C HIS A 18 -12.64 -31.62 -18.13
N LEU A 19 -13.24 -31.17 -19.23
CA LEU A 19 -12.73 -30.03 -20.01
C LEU A 19 -13.04 -28.66 -19.39
N MET A 20 -13.94 -28.57 -18.42
CA MET A 20 -14.39 -27.29 -17.83
C MET A 20 -13.68 -26.96 -16.51
N ALA A 21 -12.85 -27.87 -15.98
CA ALA A 21 -12.13 -27.67 -14.73
C ALA A 21 -10.70 -27.17 -15.02
N GLN A 22 -10.58 -26.05 -15.74
CA GLN A 22 -9.33 -25.30 -15.67
C GLN A 22 -9.39 -24.46 -14.39
N PRO A 23 -8.50 -24.69 -13.39
CA PRO A 23 -8.38 -23.74 -12.30
C PRO A 23 -8.02 -22.40 -12.93
N ALA A 24 -8.88 -21.40 -12.78
CA ALA A 24 -8.51 -20.02 -13.03
C ALA A 24 -7.31 -19.76 -12.13
N ALA A 25 -6.10 -19.74 -12.71
CA ALA A 25 -4.92 -19.33 -12.00
C ALA A 25 -5.18 -17.89 -11.57
N ALA A 26 -5.55 -17.70 -10.32
CA ALA A 26 -5.64 -16.38 -9.72
C ALA A 26 -4.22 -15.82 -9.77
N ILE A 27 -3.95 -14.96 -10.75
CA ILE A 27 -2.73 -14.16 -10.76
C ILE A 27 -2.77 -13.38 -9.45
N PRO A 28 -1.81 -13.58 -8.53
CA PRO A 28 -1.73 -12.73 -7.37
C PRO A 28 -1.52 -11.33 -7.92
N LEU A 29 -2.54 -10.48 -7.83
CA LEU A 29 -2.39 -9.07 -8.16
C LEU A 29 -1.26 -8.57 -7.28
N PRO A 30 -0.11 -8.11 -7.82
CA PRO A 30 0.82 -7.36 -7.02
C PRO A 30 0.04 -6.13 -6.57
N LEU A 31 -0.37 -6.12 -5.29
CA LEU A 31 -1.13 -5.03 -4.69
C LEU A 31 -0.14 -3.89 -4.45
N VAL A 32 0.26 -3.24 -5.53
CA VAL A 32 1.03 -2.01 -5.45
C VAL A 32 0.05 -0.91 -5.08
N CYS A 33 0.26 -0.37 -3.89
CA CYS A 33 -0.50 0.75 -3.36
C CYS A 33 0.35 2.02 -3.48
N ASP A 34 -0.07 2.91 -4.37
CA ASP A 34 0.63 4.16 -4.63
C ASP A 34 0.07 5.26 -3.73
N LEU A 35 0.98 5.93 -3.03
CA LEU A 35 0.72 7.18 -2.32
C LEU A 35 1.47 8.29 -3.03
N THR A 36 0.75 9.29 -3.55
CA THR A 36 1.37 10.40 -4.30
C THR A 36 1.28 11.68 -3.49
N SER A 37 2.39 12.41 -3.35
CA SER A 37 2.33 13.72 -2.69
C SER A 37 1.44 14.67 -3.47
N GLU A 38 0.48 15.30 -2.78
CA GLU A 38 -0.39 16.33 -3.37
C GLU A 38 0.39 17.61 -3.69
N GLU A 39 1.47 17.87 -2.95
CA GLU A 39 2.30 19.07 -3.09
C GLU A 39 3.41 18.94 -4.13
N VAL A 40 3.93 17.73 -4.34
CA VAL A 40 5.01 17.41 -5.29
C VAL A 40 4.76 16.04 -5.94
N PRO A 41 3.95 15.94 -7.00
CA PRO A 41 3.51 14.67 -7.59
C PRO A 41 4.62 13.75 -8.13
N SER A 42 5.84 14.27 -8.34
CA SER A 42 7.01 13.47 -8.70
C SER A 42 7.59 12.65 -7.53
N ILE A 43 7.04 12.80 -6.32
CA ILE A 43 7.44 12.07 -5.13
C ILE A 43 6.29 11.16 -4.71
N GLN A 44 6.60 9.86 -4.59
CA GLN A 44 5.62 8.81 -4.38
C GLN A 44 6.14 7.78 -3.38
N ILE A 45 5.23 7.13 -2.68
CA ILE A 45 5.52 5.92 -1.90
C ILE A 45 4.82 4.76 -2.60
N LEU A 46 5.60 3.77 -3.02
CA LEU A 46 5.11 2.56 -3.69
C LEU A 46 5.12 1.41 -2.68
N LEU A 47 3.96 1.11 -2.09
CA LEU A 47 3.78 0.00 -1.15
C LEU A 47 3.54 -1.30 -1.93
N LYS A 48 4.53 -2.20 -1.95
CA LYS A 48 4.58 -3.37 -2.85
C LYS A 48 4.28 -4.68 -2.14
N GLU A 49 4.58 -4.76 -0.84
CA GLU A 49 4.47 -5.98 -0.05
C GLU A 49 3.53 -5.80 1.12
N ARG A 50 2.76 -6.84 1.43
CA ARG A 50 1.81 -6.83 2.54
C ARG A 50 2.16 -7.91 3.54
N SER A 51 2.30 -7.51 4.80
CA SER A 51 2.39 -8.40 5.95
C SER A 51 1.05 -8.49 6.68
N ALA A 52 1.00 -9.24 7.78
CA ALA A 52 -0.19 -9.30 8.64
C ALA A 52 -0.56 -7.94 9.26
N VAL A 53 0.42 -7.05 9.46
CA VAL A 53 0.26 -5.80 10.23
C VAL A 53 0.77 -4.55 9.54
N SER A 54 1.40 -4.68 8.37
CA SER A 54 2.01 -3.57 7.62
C SER A 54 1.90 -3.73 6.10
N LEU A 55 2.02 -2.60 5.41
CA LEU A 55 2.39 -2.51 4.01
C LEU A 55 3.83 -1.97 3.94
N ASN A 56 4.67 -2.62 3.15
CA ASN A 56 6.07 -2.29 2.97
C ASN A 56 6.33 -1.90 1.52
N GLY A 57 7.26 -0.98 1.31
CA GLY A 57 7.56 -0.47 -0.01
C GLY A 57 8.71 0.51 0.00
N GLU A 58 8.64 1.48 -0.90
CA GLU A 58 9.76 2.38 -1.19
C GLU A 58 9.25 3.82 -1.30
N LEU A 59 10.01 4.76 -0.72
CA LEU A 59 9.89 6.17 -1.03
C LEU A 59 10.70 6.45 -2.30
N GLN A 60 10.09 7.07 -3.30
CA GLN A 60 10.71 7.39 -4.57
C GLN A 60 10.56 8.86 -4.93
N GLN A 61 11.59 9.41 -5.57
CA GLN A 61 11.54 10.72 -6.22
C GLN A 61 12.00 10.55 -7.66
N LYS A 62 11.13 10.89 -8.61
CA LYS A 62 11.41 10.77 -10.06
C LYS A 62 11.88 9.36 -10.45
N GLY A 63 11.32 8.33 -9.82
CA GLY A 63 11.64 6.92 -10.05
C GLY A 63 12.92 6.42 -9.35
N VAL A 64 13.63 7.28 -8.61
CA VAL A 64 14.79 6.88 -7.80
C VAL A 64 14.33 6.57 -6.39
N THR A 65 14.65 5.37 -5.90
CA THR A 65 14.36 4.95 -4.53
C THR A 65 15.30 5.64 -3.54
N LEU A 66 14.71 6.34 -2.58
CA LEU A 66 15.42 7.04 -1.49
C LEU A 66 15.58 6.16 -0.24
N GLY A 67 14.68 5.19 -0.05
CA GLY A 67 14.72 4.27 1.08
C GLY A 67 13.45 3.43 1.16
N ILE A 68 13.43 2.56 2.16
CA ILE A 68 12.29 1.70 2.47
C ILE A 68 11.28 2.50 3.26
N PHE A 69 10.01 2.40 2.87
CA PHE A 69 8.89 3.02 3.57
C PHE A 69 7.91 1.93 4.00
N GLN A 70 7.39 2.05 5.22
CA GLN A 70 6.38 1.14 5.73
C GLN A 70 5.24 1.93 6.35
N THR A 71 4.05 1.36 6.28
CA THR A 71 2.87 1.84 7.00
C THR A 71 2.19 0.66 7.67
N GLY A 72 1.53 0.87 8.79
CA GLY A 72 0.83 -0.20 9.46
C GLY A 72 -0.09 0.27 10.56
N GLN A 73 -0.67 -0.69 11.27
CA GLN A 73 -1.50 -0.42 12.44
C GLN A 73 -1.27 -1.46 13.52
N SER A 74 -0.96 -1.00 14.73
CA SER A 74 -0.74 -1.88 15.87
C SER A 74 -2.05 -2.57 16.29
N ASN A 75 -2.09 -3.91 16.23
CA ASN A 75 -3.17 -4.76 16.77
C ASN A 75 -4.60 -4.40 16.30
N GLY A 76 -4.77 -3.73 15.15
CA GLY A 76 -6.07 -3.38 14.57
C GLY A 76 -6.87 -2.27 15.27
N TYR A 77 -6.44 -1.84 16.45
CA TYR A 77 -7.05 -0.77 17.26
C TYR A 77 -6.07 0.34 17.67
N GLY A 78 -4.77 0.15 17.49
CA GLY A 78 -3.75 1.16 17.77
C GLY A 78 -3.65 2.23 16.69
N SER A 79 -2.79 3.22 16.94
CA SER A 79 -2.46 4.27 15.96
C SER A 79 -1.94 3.66 14.67
N VAL A 80 -2.33 4.26 13.54
CA VAL A 80 -1.71 3.98 12.25
C VAL A 80 -0.35 4.66 12.28
N TRP A 81 0.69 3.96 11.85
CA TRP A 81 2.06 4.42 11.92
C TRP A 81 2.69 4.41 10.54
N TRP A 82 3.79 5.14 10.42
CA TRP A 82 4.72 5.08 9.28
C TRP A 82 6.14 4.88 9.80
N SER A 83 6.98 4.26 8.99
CA SER A 83 8.43 4.26 9.19
C SER A 83 9.13 4.46 7.86
N PHE A 84 10.30 5.09 7.91
CA PHE A 84 11.20 5.27 6.79
C PHE A 84 12.60 4.84 7.23
N ARG A 85 13.33 4.16 6.35
CA ARG A 85 14.69 3.69 6.61
C ARG A 85 15.51 3.75 5.34
N ASP A 86 16.74 4.23 5.46
CA ASP A 86 17.76 4.10 4.42
C ASP A 86 18.94 3.25 4.94
N GLN A 87 20.09 3.31 4.28
CA GLN A 87 21.27 2.55 4.71
C GLN A 87 21.93 3.13 5.98
N THR A 88 21.51 4.31 6.41
CA THR A 88 22.21 5.13 7.42
C THR A 88 21.38 5.33 8.70
N GLY A 89 20.06 5.23 8.60
CA GLY A 89 19.18 5.43 9.75
C GLY A 89 17.74 5.00 9.51
N GLU A 90 16.93 5.19 10.53
CA GLU A 90 15.50 4.92 10.55
C GLU A 90 14.78 6.02 11.34
N GLY A 91 13.54 6.32 10.94
CA GLY A 91 12.64 7.20 11.65
C GLY A 91 11.20 6.74 11.47
N ASP A 92 10.36 7.04 12.45
CA ASP A 92 8.97 6.61 12.49
C ASP A 92 8.04 7.68 13.08
N GLY A 93 6.75 7.46 12.92
CA GLY A 93 5.75 8.36 13.45
C GLY A 93 4.32 7.88 13.21
N VAL A 94 3.38 8.81 13.33
CA VAL A 94 1.94 8.55 13.23
C VAL A 94 1.41 8.96 11.85
N SER A 95 0.55 8.11 11.28
CA SER A 95 -0.19 8.39 10.06
C SER A 95 -1.63 8.78 10.41
N VAL A 96 -2.11 9.88 9.83
CA VAL A 96 -3.49 10.34 10.01
C VAL A 96 -4.23 10.19 8.69
N LEU A 97 -5.28 9.36 8.68
CA LEU A 97 -6.03 9.01 7.47
C LEU A 97 -7.28 9.86 7.31
N PHE A 98 -7.63 10.18 6.07
CA PHE A 98 -8.80 10.99 5.73
C PHE A 98 -9.60 10.37 4.58
N LYS A 99 -10.91 10.56 4.61
CA LYS A 99 -11.77 10.56 3.42
C LYS A 99 -12.02 12.01 3.05
N ASP A 100 -11.43 12.47 1.96
CA ASP A 100 -11.44 13.86 1.54
C ASP A 100 -10.92 14.74 2.69
N ASP A 101 -11.76 15.56 3.31
CA ASP A 101 -11.40 16.40 4.46
C ASP A 101 -11.88 15.83 5.81
N GLN A 102 -12.44 14.62 5.81
CA GLN A 102 -12.95 13.97 7.02
C GLN A 102 -11.92 13.01 7.61
N HIS A 103 -11.48 13.30 8.83
CA HIS A 103 -10.57 12.45 9.58
C HIS A 103 -11.21 11.09 9.92
N TRP A 104 -10.52 10.01 9.59
CA TRP A 104 -10.85 8.66 10.05
C TRP A 104 -10.46 8.47 11.51
N ASN A 105 -11.42 8.03 12.33
CA ASN A 105 -11.18 7.71 13.74
C ASN A 105 -11.63 6.27 14.02
N PRO A 106 -10.79 5.41 14.62
CA PRO A 106 -11.14 4.01 14.90
C PRO A 106 -12.33 3.84 15.86
N HIS A 107 -12.66 4.88 16.64
CA HIS A 107 -13.81 4.90 17.55
C HIS A 107 -15.07 5.51 16.92
N ARG A 108 -15.05 5.85 15.63
CA ARG A 108 -16.21 6.33 14.87
C ARG A 108 -16.56 5.35 13.75
N ARG A 109 -17.84 5.34 13.38
CA ARG A 109 -18.34 4.45 12.31
C ARG A 109 -17.95 4.93 10.91
N LEU A 110 -17.87 6.25 10.72
CA LEU A 110 -17.59 6.90 9.45
C LEU A 110 -16.50 7.98 9.63
N PRO A 111 -15.66 8.22 8.60
CA PRO A 111 -15.53 7.40 7.38
C PRO A 111 -15.05 5.98 7.72
N ARG A 112 -15.27 5.00 6.84
CA ARG A 112 -14.67 3.67 7.05
C ARG A 112 -13.18 3.75 6.73
N PRO A 113 -12.34 2.94 7.38
CA PRO A 113 -10.93 2.94 7.05
C PRO A 113 -10.66 2.53 5.61
N SER A 114 -11.47 1.65 5.01
CA SER A 114 -11.32 1.23 3.61
C SER A 114 -11.74 2.31 2.59
N GLU A 115 -12.31 3.41 3.06
CA GLU A 115 -12.77 4.52 2.21
C GLU A 115 -11.76 5.68 2.22
N THR A 116 -10.72 5.63 3.06
CA THR A 116 -9.75 6.72 3.15
C THR A 116 -8.96 6.85 1.85
N ASN A 117 -8.82 8.08 1.37
CA ASN A 117 -8.18 8.42 0.11
C ASN A 117 -7.03 9.42 0.27
N ARG A 118 -6.74 9.86 1.51
CA ARG A 118 -5.64 10.77 1.83
C ARG A 118 -4.97 10.40 3.15
N VAL A 119 -3.68 10.68 3.27
CA VAL A 119 -2.91 10.48 4.51
C VAL A 119 -1.96 11.65 4.77
N LEU A 120 -1.77 11.97 6.06
CA LEU A 120 -0.75 12.87 6.56
C LEU A 120 0.24 12.08 7.43
N PHE A 121 1.53 12.13 7.10
CA PHE A 121 2.60 11.50 7.87
C PHE A 121 3.18 12.48 8.87
N VAL A 122 2.64 12.46 10.09
CA VAL A 122 3.01 13.41 11.14
C VAL A 122 4.47 13.24 11.51
N GLY A 123 5.23 14.35 11.45
CA GLY A 123 6.64 14.39 11.81
C GLY A 123 7.60 13.95 10.70
N PHE A 124 7.11 13.52 9.53
CA PHE A 124 7.97 12.95 8.49
C PHE A 124 8.99 13.96 7.94
N ALA A 125 8.55 15.20 7.64
CA ALA A 125 9.48 16.26 7.23
C ALA A 125 10.54 16.58 8.29
N SER A 126 10.17 16.52 9.58
CA SER A 126 11.11 16.74 10.67
C SER A 126 12.13 15.61 10.76
N ALA A 127 11.70 14.35 10.58
CA ALA A 127 12.61 13.21 10.54
C ALA A 127 13.65 13.41 9.43
N LEU A 128 13.21 13.74 8.22
CA LEU A 128 14.09 14.00 7.08
C LEU A 128 15.01 15.22 7.27
N TRP A 129 14.53 16.29 7.91
CA TRP A 129 15.32 17.49 8.19
C TRP A 129 16.52 17.20 9.11
N TYR A 130 16.31 16.36 10.13
CA TYR A 130 17.34 15.97 11.10
C TYR A 130 18.02 14.64 10.74
N TRP A 131 17.82 14.15 9.52
CA TRP A 131 18.38 12.87 9.11
C TRP A 131 19.90 12.90 9.15
N ASN A 132 20.49 12.02 9.96
CA ASN A 132 21.92 11.98 10.17
C ASN A 132 22.55 10.91 9.27
N ASN A 133 23.12 11.34 8.15
CA ASN A 133 23.92 10.50 7.28
C ASN A 133 25.39 10.95 7.37
N VAL A 134 26.25 10.07 7.88
CA VAL A 134 27.69 10.38 8.06
C VAL A 134 28.42 10.50 6.72
N ALA A 135 27.99 9.74 5.70
CA ALA A 135 28.60 9.75 4.38
C ALA A 135 28.15 10.94 3.53
N ASP A 136 26.92 11.42 3.73
CA ASP A 136 26.35 12.57 3.03
C ASP A 136 25.49 13.44 3.98
N PRO A 137 26.14 14.30 4.79
CA PRO A 137 25.44 15.13 5.75
C PRO A 137 24.43 16.07 5.08
N GLY A 138 23.16 15.94 5.43
CA GLY A 138 22.11 16.81 4.90
C GLY A 138 21.44 16.32 3.62
N LEU A 139 21.73 15.10 3.15
CA LEU A 139 21.12 14.46 1.96
C LEU A 139 19.63 14.80 1.76
N PHE A 140 18.81 14.62 2.81
CA PHE A 140 17.38 14.94 2.72
C PHE A 140 17.03 16.38 3.11
N ARG A 141 17.83 17.02 3.97
CA ARG A 141 17.62 18.40 4.40
C ARG A 141 17.74 19.40 3.25
N GLU A 142 18.62 19.15 2.29
CA GLU A 142 18.82 20.03 1.14
C GLU A 142 17.74 19.85 0.06
N ASN A 143 16.96 18.78 0.15
CA ASN A 143 15.90 18.45 -0.81
C ASN A 143 14.56 19.08 -0.40
N GLN A 144 14.38 20.36 -0.78
CA GLN A 144 13.18 21.13 -0.42
C GLN A 144 11.88 20.51 -0.95
N ASP A 145 11.90 19.92 -2.15
CA ASP A 145 10.75 19.22 -2.72
C ASP A 145 10.33 18.03 -1.84
N LEU A 146 11.31 17.26 -1.36
CA LEU A 146 11.05 16.13 -0.47
C LEU A 146 10.51 16.58 0.88
N LEU A 147 11.06 17.64 1.47
CA LEU A 147 10.55 18.19 2.73
C LEU A 147 9.13 18.73 2.58
N LYS A 148 8.83 19.40 1.46
CA LYS A 148 7.49 19.88 1.13
C LYS A 148 6.50 18.72 0.99
N ALA A 149 6.88 17.68 0.25
CA ALA A 149 6.08 16.48 0.11
C ALA A 149 5.82 15.79 1.45
N ALA A 150 6.85 15.65 2.28
CA ALA A 150 6.78 15.00 3.58
C ALA A 150 5.94 15.78 4.61
N ALA A 151 5.84 17.10 4.48
CA ALA A 151 5.01 17.94 5.35
C ALA A 151 3.53 17.98 4.92
N GLY A 152 3.23 17.58 3.68
CA GLY A 152 1.91 17.69 3.07
C GLY A 152 1.08 16.41 3.09
N PHE A 153 -0.09 16.50 2.47
CA PHE A 153 -0.97 15.36 2.25
C PHE A 153 -0.47 14.48 1.09
N TRP A 154 -0.79 13.20 1.21
CA TRP A 154 -0.54 12.19 0.20
C TRP A 154 -1.86 11.57 -0.23
N ALA A 155 -2.13 11.63 -1.53
CA ALA A 155 -3.27 10.96 -2.14
C ALA A 155 -3.02 9.45 -2.17
N ILE A 156 -3.98 8.70 -1.66
CA ILE A 156 -4.00 7.24 -1.66
C ILE A 156 -4.71 6.80 -2.94
N SER A 157 -4.05 6.02 -3.80
CA SER A 157 -4.66 5.49 -5.01
C SER A 157 -5.86 4.58 -4.72
N ASP A 158 -6.82 4.50 -5.65
CA ASP A 158 -8.03 3.69 -5.50
C ASP A 158 -7.75 2.17 -5.37
N ASN A 159 -6.55 1.73 -5.75
CA ASN A 159 -6.10 0.35 -5.59
C ASN A 159 -5.63 0.04 -4.15
N CYS A 160 -5.53 1.05 -3.30
CA CYS A 160 -5.25 0.92 -1.88
C CYS A 160 -6.58 0.93 -1.09
N LEU A 161 -6.84 -0.12 -0.29
CA LEU A 161 -8.00 -0.15 0.61
C LEU A 161 -7.76 0.71 1.86
N GLY A 162 -7.56 2.02 1.67
CA GLY A 162 -7.30 2.98 2.74
C GLY A 162 -6.11 2.62 3.63
N GLY A 163 -5.08 2.01 3.03
CA GLY A 163 -3.89 1.53 3.73
C GLY A 163 -4.09 0.28 4.60
N ARG A 164 -5.17 -0.48 4.44
CA ARG A 164 -5.48 -1.65 5.29
C ARG A 164 -5.67 -2.98 4.57
N THR A 165 -5.38 -4.01 5.35
CA THR A 165 -5.62 -5.44 5.11
C THR A 165 -7.12 -5.77 5.18
N LEU A 166 -7.75 -6.21 4.08
CA LEU A 166 -8.95 -7.08 4.16
C LEU A 166 -8.55 -8.34 4.93
N ARG A 167 -9.07 -8.55 6.13
CA ARG A 167 -9.10 -9.90 6.71
C ARG A 167 -10.09 -10.70 5.87
N GLY A 168 -9.58 -11.74 5.19
CA GLY A 168 -10.44 -12.78 4.64
C GLY A 168 -11.18 -13.54 5.73
#